data_AF-A0A9C7QL79-F1
#
_entry.id   AF-A0A9C7QL79-F1
#
_cell.length_a   1.000
_cell.length_b   1.000
_cell.length_c   1.000
_cell.angle_alpha   90.00
_cell.angle_beta   90.00
_cell.angle_gamma   90.00
#
_symmetry.space_group_name_H-M   'P 1'
#
loop_
_entity.id
_entity.type
_entity.pdbx_description
1 polymer ?
#
loop_
_entity_poly.entity_id
_entity_poly.type
_entity_poly.pdbx_seq_one_letter_code
_entity_poly.pdbx_strand_id
1 'polypeptide(L)'
;MTDIKVGQRAGIDGSDALLGPKIKANDLQQAAQQFEAIFLRNMLKEMRKTNELFDSKDNPLNSDSVRMMQGFYDDQLCNTLAQKNGIGIAAAIVKQLSAHKT
;
A
#
# COMPACT_ATOMS: atom_id res chain seq x y z
N MET A 1 35.30 33.89 45.17
CA MET A 1 35.73 33.17 43.95
C MET A 1 35.06 31.82 43.96
N THR A 2 34.17 31.64 43.00
CA THR A 2 33.36 30.47 42.66
C THR A 2 34.20 29.23 42.38
N ASP A 3 33.66 28.05 42.65
CA ASP A 3 33.28 27.10 41.59
C ASP A 3 32.42 25.95 42.14
N ILE A 4 31.12 26.03 41.89
CA ILE A 4 30.13 24.97 42.10
C ILE A 4 30.12 24.13 40.81
N LYS A 5 30.65 22.90 40.86
CA LYS A 5 30.47 21.93 39.76
C LYS A 5 29.06 21.33 39.86
N VAL A 6 28.11 21.96 39.18
CA VAL A 6 26.77 21.42 38.90
C VAL A 6 26.89 20.26 37.92
N GLY A 7 26.28 19.13 38.27
CA GLY A 7 26.29 17.89 37.51
C GLY A 7 25.51 17.91 36.20
N GLN A 8 25.70 16.81 35.46
CA GLN A 8 24.82 16.23 34.44
C GLN A 8 23.98 17.21 33.61
N ARG A 9 24.37 17.40 32.35
CA ARG A 9 23.40 17.49 31.26
C ARG A 9 23.79 16.43 30.24
N ALA A 10 23.05 15.32 30.32
CA ALA A 10 23.08 14.23 29.37
C ALA A 10 23.11 14.80 27.95
N GLY A 11 24.13 14.40 27.18
CA GLY A 11 24.06 14.48 25.74
C GLY A 11 22.88 13.61 25.32
N ILE A 12 21.88 14.25 24.72
CA ILE A 12 20.84 13.60 23.94
C ILE A 12 21.49 13.08 22.65
N ASP A 13 22.31 12.03 22.76
CA ASP A 13 22.48 11.14 21.62
C ASP A 13 21.11 10.52 21.32
N GLY A 14 20.80 10.29 20.06
CA GLY A 14 19.46 9.97 19.56
C GLY A 14 18.91 8.59 19.97
N SER A 15 19.11 8.17 21.22
CA SER A 15 18.56 6.99 21.86
C SER A 15 17.19 7.27 22.51
N ASP A 16 16.36 8.13 21.89
CA ASP A 16 14.95 8.23 22.21
C ASP A 16 14.23 6.96 21.72
N ALA A 17 14.25 5.93 22.58
CA ALA A 17 13.65 4.63 22.40
C ALA A 17 12.11 4.65 22.28
N LEU A 18 11.50 5.84 22.21
CA LEU A 18 10.06 6.04 21.99
C LEU A 18 9.71 6.40 20.55
N LEU A 19 10.70 6.69 19.71
CA LEU A 19 10.49 6.83 18.27
C LEU A 19 10.57 5.43 17.65
N GLY A 20 9.39 4.82 17.47
CA GLY A 20 9.21 3.59 16.70
C GLY A 20 9.96 3.64 15.35
N PRO A 21 10.24 2.47 14.75
CA PRO A 21 11.17 2.33 13.63
C PRO A 21 10.97 3.46 12.61
N LYS A 22 12.03 4.23 12.34
CA LYS A 22 11.99 5.29 11.32
C LYS A 22 11.55 4.64 10.01
N ILE A 23 10.26 4.75 9.68
CA ILE A 23 9.71 4.28 8.41
C ILE A 23 10.53 5.00 7.33
N LYS A 24 11.38 4.26 6.63
CA LYS A 24 12.13 4.84 5.52
C LYS A 24 11.09 5.16 4.45
N ALA A 25 11.19 6.33 3.83
CA ALA A 25 10.23 6.75 2.79
C ALA A 25 10.08 5.70 1.67
N ASN A 26 11.15 4.95 1.40
CA ASN A 26 11.16 3.84 0.46
C ASN A 26 10.27 2.66 0.90
N ASP A 27 10.27 2.31 2.20
CA ASP A 27 9.46 1.21 2.73
C ASP A 27 7.97 1.56 2.68
N LEU A 28 7.64 2.83 2.96
CA LEU A 28 6.28 3.36 2.84
C LEU A 28 5.79 3.35 1.39
N GLN A 29 6.65 3.74 0.44
CA GLN A 29 6.33 3.74 -0.98
C GLN A 29 6.05 2.32 -1.49
N GLN A 30 6.87 1.33 -1.12
CA GLN A 30 6.67 -0.06 -1.50
C GLN A 30 5.37 -0.64 -0.92
N ALA A 31 5.10 -0.39 0.37
CA ALA A 31 3.85 -0.82 1.01
C ALA A 31 2.62 -0.18 0.34
N ALA A 32 2.70 1.11 0.02
CA ALA A 32 1.61 1.83 -0.65
C ALA A 32 1.34 1.31 -2.07
N GLN A 33 2.39 0.96 -2.84
CA GLN A 33 2.27 0.33 -4.15
C GLN A 33 1.62 -1.07 -4.07
N GLN A 34 2.04 -1.88 -3.09
CA GLN A 34 1.43 -3.19 -2.85
C GLN A 34 -0.05 -3.07 -2.45
N PHE A 35 -0.38 -2.09 -1.61
CA PHE A 35 -1.75 -1.79 -1.25
C PHE A 35 -2.59 -1.42 -2.48
N GLU A 36 -2.09 -0.51 -3.35
CA GLU A 36 -2.78 -0.13 -4.58
C GLU A 36 -3.01 -1.35 -5.50
N ALA A 37 -2.03 -2.26 -5.61
CA ALA A 37 -2.19 -3.49 -6.39
C ALA A 37 -3.31 -4.40 -5.84
N ILE A 38 -3.38 -4.59 -4.52
CA ILE A 38 -4.43 -5.37 -3.87
C ILE A 38 -5.80 -4.70 -4.05
N PHE A 39 -5.86 -3.38 -3.91
CA PHE A 39 -7.08 -2.62 -4.10
C PHE A 39 -7.61 -2.75 -5.54
N LEU A 40 -6.74 -2.57 -6.54
CA LEU A 40 -7.12 -2.72 -7.95
C LEU A 40 -7.63 -4.14 -8.26
N ARG A 41 -6.96 -5.17 -7.72
CA ARG A 41 -7.39 -6.56 -7.85
C ARG A 41 -8.79 -6.76 -7.30
N ASN A 42 -9.06 -6.26 -6.10
CA ASN A 42 -10.37 -6.36 -5.47
C ASN A 42 -11.44 -5.58 -6.25
N MET A 43 -11.10 -4.39 -6.74
CA MET A 43 -12.01 -3.59 -7.57
C MET A 43 -12.39 -4.33 -8.85
N LEU A 44 -11.42 -4.85 -9.61
CA LEU A 44 -11.69 -5.61 -10.83
C LEU A 44 -12.50 -6.88 -10.54
N LYS A 45 -12.19 -7.58 -9.45
CA LYS A 45 -12.94 -8.76 -9.02
C LYS A 45 -14.41 -8.45 -8.74
N GLU A 46 -14.70 -7.39 -8.00
CA GLU A 46 -16.09 -7.00 -7.71
C GLU A 46 -16.82 -6.47 -8.97
N MET A 47 -16.12 -5.78 -9.87
CA MET A 47 -16.68 -5.38 -11.18
C MET A 47 -17.09 -6.61 -12.00
N ARG A 48 -16.24 -7.64 -12.08
CA ARG A 48 -16.56 -8.90 -12.78
C ARG A 48 -17.70 -9.65 -12.12
N LYS A 49 -17.66 -9.81 -10.80
CA LYS A 49 -18.74 -10.44 -10.03
C LYS A 49 -20.07 -9.73 -10.23
N THR A 50 -20.06 -8.41 -10.33
CA THR A 50 -21.25 -7.62 -10.65
C THR A 50 -21.76 -7.93 -12.06
N ASN A 51 -20.88 -8.02 -13.06
CA ASN A 51 -21.25 -8.42 -14.43
C ASN A 51 -21.81 -9.84 -14.49
N GLU A 52 -21.30 -10.78 -13.70
CA GLU A 52 -21.82 -12.15 -13.59
C GLU A 52 -23.28 -12.19 -13.12
N LEU A 53 -23.74 -11.21 -12.33
CA LEU A 53 -25.15 -11.11 -11.92
C LEU A 53 -26.08 -10.76 -13.07
N PHE A 54 -25.56 -10.07 -14.09
CA PHE A 54 -26.32 -9.69 -15.29
C PHE A 54 -26.15 -10.71 -16.42
N ASP A 55 -25.24 -11.68 -16.27
CA ASP A 55 -24.95 -12.66 -17.29
C ASP A 55 -25.92 -13.85 -17.20
N SER A 56 -26.24 -14.42 -18.35
CA SER A 56 -27.17 -15.57 -18.41
C SER A 56 -26.47 -16.81 -17.86
N LYS A 57 -27.15 -17.61 -17.03
CA LYS A 57 -26.59 -18.84 -16.42
C LYS A 57 -26.05 -19.86 -17.44
N ASP A 58 -26.50 -19.78 -18.69
CA ASP A 58 -26.10 -20.65 -19.80
C ASP A 58 -24.97 -20.08 -20.68
N ASN A 59 -24.32 -18.98 -20.28
CA ASN A 59 -23.22 -18.40 -21.05
C ASN A 59 -21.93 -19.25 -20.89
N PRO A 60 -21.43 -19.94 -21.93
CA PRO A 60 -20.19 -20.72 -21.85
C PRO A 60 -18.94 -19.87 -21.59
N LEU A 61 -19.01 -18.55 -21.79
CA LEU A 61 -17.95 -17.61 -21.43
C LEU A 61 -17.88 -17.34 -19.91
N ASN A 62 -18.89 -17.75 -19.14
CA ASN A 62 -18.96 -17.59 -17.70
C ASN A 62 -18.75 -18.94 -16.97
N SER A 63 -17.87 -19.80 -17.50
CA SER A 63 -17.48 -21.04 -16.82
C SER A 63 -16.41 -20.79 -15.74
N ASP A 64 -16.33 -21.67 -14.74
CA ASP A 64 -15.33 -21.59 -13.66
C ASP A 64 -13.89 -21.52 -14.17
N SER A 65 -13.57 -22.32 -15.19
CA SER A 65 -12.24 -22.36 -15.78
C SER A 65 -11.87 -21.04 -16.47
N VAL A 66 -12.83 -20.39 -17.15
CA VAL A 66 -12.62 -19.09 -17.78
C VAL A 66 -12.43 -18.01 -16.70
N ARG A 67 -13.24 -18.02 -15.63
CA ARG A 67 -13.08 -17.09 -14.50
C ARG A 67 -11.71 -17.21 -13.84
N MET A 68 -11.23 -18.43 -13.62
CA MET A 68 -9.91 -18.67 -13.05
C MET A 68 -8.79 -18.09 -13.94
N MET A 69 -8.84 -18.35 -15.25
CA MET A 69 -7.85 -17.85 -16.20
C MET A 69 -7.88 -16.31 -16.31
N GLN A 70 -9.07 -15.71 -16.28
CA GLN A 70 -9.25 -14.26 -16.24
C GLN A 70 -8.71 -13.65 -14.94
N GLY A 71 -8.92 -14.29 -13.79
CA GLY A 71 -8.39 -13.84 -12.51
C GLY A 71 -6.85 -13.76 -12.52
N PHE A 72 -6.18 -14.80 -13.03
CA PHE A 72 -4.71 -14.76 -13.15
C PHE A 72 -4.20 -13.67 -14.08
N TYR A 73 -4.90 -13.45 -15.19
CA TYR A 73 -4.56 -12.38 -16.12
C TYR A 73 -4.68 -11.00 -15.45
N ASP A 74 -5.79 -10.77 -14.75
CA ASP A 74 -6.03 -9.52 -14.04
C ASP A 74 -5.02 -9.30 -12.90
N ASP A 75 -4.57 -10.35 -12.23
CA ASP A 75 -3.54 -10.25 -11.21
C ASP A 75 -2.22 -9.71 -11.77
N GLN A 76 -1.80 -10.22 -12.93
CA GLN A 76 -0.60 -9.73 -13.61
C GLN A 76 -0.79 -8.31 -14.13
N LEU A 77 -1.97 -8.00 -14.65
CA LEU A 77 -2.33 -6.65 -15.10
C LEU A 77 -2.28 -5.65 -13.93
N CYS A 78 -2.91 -5.97 -12.79
CA CYS A 78 -2.93 -5.12 -11.60
C CYS A 78 -1.53 -4.87 -11.06
N ASN A 79 -0.70 -5.91 -10.99
CA ASN A 79 0.69 -5.78 -10.56
C ASN A 79 1.48 -4.86 -11.50
N THR A 80 1.25 -4.94 -12.82
CA THR A 80 1.91 -4.09 -13.80
C THR A 80 1.44 -2.64 -13.70
N LEU A 81 0.13 -2.41 -13.52
CA LEU A 81 -0.46 -1.09 -13.38
C LEU A 81 0.02 -0.39 -12.11
N ALA A 82 0.01 -1.07 -10.98
CA ALA A 82 0.49 -0.52 -9.71
C ALA A 82 1.98 -0.11 -9.75
N GLN A 83 2.81 -0.83 -10.52
CA GLN A 83 4.22 -0.50 -10.71
C GLN A 83 4.46 0.71 -11.64
N LYS A 84 3.57 0.94 -12.62
CA LYS A 84 3.73 1.97 -13.67
C LYS A 84 3.08 3.32 -13.37
N ASN A 85 2.95 3.69 -12.09
CA ASN A 85 2.08 4.78 -11.62
C ASN A 85 0.61 4.46 -11.91
N GLY A 86 0.00 3.61 -11.06
CA GLY A 86 -1.37 3.10 -11.22
C GLY A 86 -2.45 4.17 -11.27
N ILE A 87 -3.30 4.25 -10.25
CA ILE A 87 -4.40 5.23 -10.20
C ILE A 87 -4.10 6.41 -9.26
N GLY A 88 -2.95 6.38 -8.59
CA GLY A 88 -2.45 7.46 -7.74
C GLY A 88 -2.79 7.31 -6.26
N ILE A 89 -3.38 6.18 -5.85
CA ILE A 89 -3.68 5.90 -4.43
C ILE A 89 -2.38 5.72 -3.66
N ALA A 90 -1.39 5.02 -4.23
CA ALA A 90 -0.09 4.86 -3.59
C ALA A 90 0.57 6.22 -3.28
N ALA A 91 0.52 7.15 -4.24
CA ALA A 91 1.03 8.50 -4.08
C ALA A 91 0.24 9.31 -3.03
N ALA A 92 -1.08 9.16 -2.99
CA ALA A 92 -1.92 9.80 -1.97
C ALA A 92 -1.62 9.29 -0.56
N ILE A 93 -1.44 7.97 -0.38
CA ILE A 93 -1.05 7.35 0.89
C ILE A 93 0.30 7.87 1.36
N VAL A 94 1.31 7.86 0.48
CA VAL A 94 2.65 8.39 0.80
C VAL A 94 2.56 9.87 1.17
N LYS A 95 1.80 10.68 0.42
CA LYS A 95 1.61 12.11 0.69
C LYS A 95 0.98 12.36 2.05
N GLN A 96 -0.10 11.68 2.39
CA GLN A 96 -0.81 11.86 3.66
C GLN A 96 0.04 11.42 4.86
N LEU A 97 0.70 10.26 4.77
CA LEU A 97 1.49 9.71 5.86
C LEU A 97 2.85 10.41 6.02
N SER A 98 3.42 10.95 4.94
CA SER A 98 4.64 11.77 5.01
C SER A 98 4.35 13.17 5.53
N ALA A 99 3.18 13.75 5.23
CA ALA A 99 2.77 15.06 5.73
C ALA A 99 2.45 15.05 7.24
N HIS A 100 2.07 13.89 7.81
CA HIS A 100 1.84 13.73 9.25
C HIS A 100 3.14 13.55 10.06
N LYS A 101 4.31 13.54 9.41
CA LYS A 101 5.63 13.47 10.07
C LYS A 101 6.11 14.87 10.48
N THR A 102 5.34 15.52 11.34
CA THR A 102 5.67 16.78 12.05
C THR A 102 5.46 16.57 13.54
#